data_AF-A0A3N5NV04-F1
#
_entry.id   AF-A0A3N5NV04-F1
#
_cell.length_a   1.000
_cell.length_b   1.000
_cell.length_c   1.000
_cell.angle_alpha   90.00
_cell.angle_beta   90.00
_cell.angle_gamma   90.00
#
_symmetry.space_group_name_H-M   'P 1'
#
loop_
_entity.id
_entity.type
_entity.pdbx_description
1 polymer ?
#
loop_
_entity_poly.entity_id
_entity_poly.type
_entity_poly.pdbx_seq_one_letter_code
_entity_poly.pdbx_strand_id
1 'polypeptide(L)'
;MKRLICTVLLVCSSVYPSAQVRGPVDAYVAAHQQDIVRELVELLSIPNVAADRANIKRNADLLRALFQKRGFSVEMLETDGNPLV
;
A
#
# COMPACT_ATOMS: atom_id res chain seq x y z
N MET A 1 21.88 46.06 -21.05
CA MET A 1 21.11 45.91 -19.80
C MET A 1 19.85 45.04 -20.00
N LYS A 2 19.96 43.87 -20.65
CA LYS A 2 18.81 42.97 -20.92
C LYS A 2 19.11 41.49 -20.63
N ARG A 3 20.31 41.18 -20.12
CA ARG A 3 20.77 39.82 -19.81
C ARG A 3 20.63 39.43 -18.34
N LEU A 4 20.21 40.36 -17.47
CA LEU A 4 20.08 40.11 -16.03
C LEU A 4 18.65 39.72 -15.59
N ILE A 5 17.66 39.77 -16.48
CA ILE A 5 16.25 39.55 -16.10
C ILE A 5 15.85 38.06 -16.15
N CYS A 6 16.67 37.20 -16.77
CA CYS A 6 16.31 35.77 -16.97
C CYS A 6 16.81 34.79 -15.89
N THR A 7 17.61 35.22 -14.90
CA THR A 7 18.21 34.25 -13.96
C THR A 7 17.42 34.06 -12.66
N VAL A 8 16.35 34.82 -12.42
CA VAL A 8 15.61 34.79 -11.13
C VAL A 8 14.42 33.80 -11.12
N LEU A 9 14.05 33.22 -12.26
CA LEU A 9 12.90 32.31 -12.37
C LEU A 9 13.23 30.81 -12.18
N LEU A 10 14.42 30.49 -11.64
CA LEU A 10 14.84 29.10 -11.41
C LEU A 10 15.03 28.77 -9.92
N VAL A 11 14.16 29.27 -9.04
CA VAL A 11 14.15 28.86 -7.62
C VAL A 11 12.71 28.73 -7.15
N CYS A 12 12.15 27.52 -7.26
CA CYS A 12 11.18 26.93 -6.32
C CYS A 12 10.54 25.69 -6.96
N SER A 13 11.21 24.55 -6.88
CA SER A 13 10.56 23.27 -7.23
C SER A 13 11.20 22.15 -6.43
N SER A 14 10.83 22.06 -5.14
CA SER A 14 10.67 20.78 -4.41
C SER A 14 10.54 21.02 -2.90
N VAL A 15 9.54 21.80 -2.49
CA VAL A 15 8.93 21.56 -1.18
C VAL A 15 7.56 21.02 -1.53
N TYR A 16 7.39 19.69 -1.47
CA TYR A 16 6.06 19.10 -1.54
C TYR A 16 5.44 19.31 -0.16
N PRO A 17 4.48 20.25 0.02
CA PRO A 17 3.76 20.31 1.27
C PRO A 17 3.01 18.97 1.42
N SER A 18 3.28 18.24 2.49
CA SER A 18 2.60 16.98 2.83
C SER A 18 1.07 17.10 2.88
N ALA A 19 0.57 18.32 3.09
CA ALA A 19 -0.84 18.66 3.01
C ALA A 19 -1.47 18.37 1.63
N GLN A 20 -0.72 18.49 0.53
CA GLN A 20 -1.25 18.30 -0.83
C GLN A 20 -1.53 16.82 -1.15
N VAL A 21 -0.80 15.89 -0.52
CA VAL A 21 -1.01 14.45 -0.70
C VAL A 21 -2.18 13.95 0.15
N ARG A 22 -2.42 14.57 1.31
CA ARG A 22 -3.41 14.10 2.28
C ARG A 22 -4.85 14.28 1.80
N GLY A 23 -5.18 15.40 1.17
CA GLY A 23 -6.54 15.67 0.68
C GLY A 23 -7.10 14.59 -0.27
N PRO A 24 -6.38 14.22 -1.35
CA PRO A 24 -6.80 13.14 -2.24
C PRO A 24 -6.91 11.77 -1.57
N VAL A 25 -6.02 11.45 -0.62
CA VAL A 25 -6.06 10.19 0.13
C VAL A 25 -7.29 10.16 1.04
N ASP A 26 -7.57 11.23 1.78
CA ASP A 26 -8.73 11.32 2.67
C ASP A 26 -10.03 11.19 1.86
N ALA A 27 -10.12 11.85 0.70
CA ALA A 27 -11.26 11.74 -0.19
C ALA A 27 -11.44 10.31 -0.74
N TYR A 28 -10.34 9.63 -1.10
CA TYR A 28 -10.38 8.24 -1.53
C TYR A 28 -10.86 7.32 -0.41
N VAL A 29 -10.30 7.46 0.80
CA VAL A 29 -10.68 6.65 1.96
C VAL A 29 -12.15 6.86 2.29
N ALA A 30 -12.63 8.10 2.32
CA ALA A 30 -14.04 8.40 2.56
C ALA A 30 -14.97 7.74 1.52
N ALA A 31 -14.59 7.79 0.23
CA ALA A 31 -15.36 7.18 -0.85
C ALA A 31 -15.34 5.63 -0.84
N HIS A 32 -14.30 5.01 -0.28
CA HIS A 32 -14.10 3.55 -0.32
C HIS A 32 -14.11 2.88 1.06
N GLN A 33 -14.52 3.59 2.12
CA GLN A 33 -14.39 3.15 3.51
C GLN A 33 -15.04 1.77 3.75
N GLN A 34 -16.24 1.55 3.20
CA GLN A 34 -16.94 0.28 3.36
C GLN A 34 -16.17 -0.88 2.74
N ASP A 35 -15.55 -0.67 1.58
CA ASP A 35 -14.76 -1.70 0.90
C ASP A 35 -13.47 -2.00 1.66
N ILE A 36 -12.78 -0.96 2.13
CA ILE A 36 -11.57 -1.09 2.94
C ILE A 36 -11.85 -1.89 4.22
N VAL A 37 -12.90 -1.53 4.95
CA VAL A 37 -13.27 -2.23 6.19
C VAL A 37 -13.72 -3.66 5.91
N ARG A 38 -14.47 -3.89 4.82
CA ARG A 38 -14.89 -5.24 4.42
C ARG A 38 -13.68 -6.13 4.11
N GLU A 39 -12.72 -5.65 3.33
CA GLU A 39 -11.49 -6.40 3.02
C GLU A 39 -10.64 -6.65 4.28
N LEU A 40 -10.60 -5.71 5.22
CA LEU A 40 -9.95 -5.91 6.51
C LEU A 40 -10.67 -7.00 7.33
N VAL A 41 -11.99 -6.97 7.41
CA VAL A 41 -12.78 -7.98 8.13
C VAL A 41 -12.60 -9.36 7.51
N GLU A 42 -12.60 -9.45 6.18
CA GLU A 42 -12.32 -10.69 5.46
C GLU A 42 -10.94 -11.26 5.84
N LEU A 43 -9.90 -10.43 5.84
CA LEU A 43 -8.56 -10.83 6.26
C LEU A 43 -8.52 -11.30 7.72
N LEU A 44 -9.14 -10.54 8.63
CA LEU A 44 -9.16 -10.87 10.06
C LEU A 44 -10.01 -12.10 10.40
N SER A 45 -10.90 -12.53 9.49
CA SER A 45 -11.71 -13.74 9.68
C SER A 45 -10.91 -15.03 9.57
N ILE A 46 -9.70 -14.98 8.97
CA ILE A 46 -8.80 -16.13 8.85
C ILE A 46 -7.84 -16.14 10.04
N PRO A 47 -7.82 -17.21 10.87
CA PRO A 47 -6.86 -17.33 11.96
C PRO A 47 -5.40 -17.20 11.50
N ASN A 48 -4.63 -16.31 12.13
CA ASN A 48 -3.21 -16.09 11.80
C ASN A 48 -2.27 -16.70 12.86
N VAL A 49 -2.43 -17.99 13.13
CA VAL A 49 -1.63 -18.73 14.12
C VAL A 49 -0.57 -19.55 13.38
N ALA A 50 0.72 -19.32 13.66
CA ALA A 50 1.83 -19.92 12.92
C ALA A 50 1.81 -21.47 12.89
N ALA A 51 1.33 -22.11 13.97
CA ALA A 51 1.18 -23.56 14.04
C ALA A 51 0.04 -24.10 13.15
N ASP A 52 -0.93 -23.26 12.79
CA ASP A 52 -2.04 -23.61 11.91
C ASP A 52 -1.66 -23.40 10.44
N ARG A 53 -0.90 -24.36 9.89
CA ARG A 53 -0.40 -24.30 8.52
C ARG A 53 -1.50 -24.10 7.48
N ALA A 54 -2.69 -24.65 7.72
CA ALA A 54 -3.81 -24.54 6.78
C ALA A 54 -4.31 -23.09 6.69
N ASN A 55 -4.53 -22.42 7.82
CA ASN A 55 -4.96 -21.03 7.80
C ASN A 55 -3.84 -20.05 7.45
N ILE A 56 -2.57 -20.35 7.75
CA ILE A 56 -1.43 -19.57 7.23
C ILE A 56 -1.41 -19.57 5.70
N LYS A 57 -1.59 -20.74 5.07
CA LYS A 57 -1.67 -20.82 3.61
C LYS A 57 -2.87 -20.03 3.06
N ARG A 58 -4.04 -20.14 3.70
CA ARG A 58 -5.24 -19.35 3.31
C ARG A 58 -5.00 -17.85 3.42
N ASN A 59 -4.35 -17.39 4.49
CA ASN A 59 -3.97 -15.99 4.67
C ASN A 59 -3.04 -15.50 3.55
N ALA A 60 -2.01 -16.28 3.24
CA ALA A 60 -1.06 -15.94 2.19
C ALA A 60 -1.72 -15.89 0.79
N ASP A 61 -2.63 -16.82 0.51
CA ASP A 61 -3.41 -16.83 -0.74
C ASP A 61 -4.36 -15.63 -0.85
N LEU A 62 -5.03 -15.25 0.24
CA LEU A 62 -5.88 -14.05 0.28
C LEU A 62 -5.07 -12.78 0.06
N LEU A 63 -3.93 -12.62 0.76
CA LEU A 63 -3.06 -11.48 0.59
C LEU A 63 -2.56 -11.36 -0.85
N ARG A 64 -2.15 -12.49 -1.47
CA ARG A 64 -1.78 -12.52 -2.88
C ARG A 64 -2.89 -11.95 -3.77
N ALA A 65 -4.14 -12.38 -3.57
CA ALA A 65 -5.27 -11.87 -4.35
C ALA A 65 -5.52 -10.36 -4.11
N LEU A 66 -5.46 -9.90 -2.87
CA LEU A 66 -5.66 -8.49 -2.51
C LEU A 66 -4.57 -7.57 -3.09
N PHE A 67 -3.32 -8.04 -3.14
CA PHE A 67 -2.21 -7.33 -3.77
C PHE A 67 -2.34 -7.33 -5.30
N GLN A 68 -2.64 -8.47 -5.91
CA GLN A 68 -2.84 -8.56 -7.36
C GLN A 68 -3.99 -7.66 -7.84
N LYS A 69 -5.09 -7.57 -7.07
CA LYS A 69 -6.20 -6.63 -7.33
C LYS A 69 -5.73 -5.17 -7.43
N ARG A 70 -4.64 -4.81 -6.76
CA ARG A 70 -4.05 -3.47 -6.73
C ARG A 70 -2.90 -3.31 -7.75
N GLY A 71 -2.68 -4.29 -8.61
CA GLY A 71 -1.69 -4.23 -9.70
C GLY A 71 -0.28 -4.64 -9.30
N PHE A 72 -0.09 -5.27 -8.13
CA PHE A 72 1.22 -5.80 -7.73
C PHE A 72 1.52 -7.14 -8.41
N SER A 73 2.78 -7.35 -8.76
CA SER A 73 3.32 -8.69 -9.00
C SER A 73 3.63 -9.34 -7.65
N VAL A 74 3.17 -10.58 -7.45
CA VAL A 74 3.29 -11.27 -6.17
C VAL A 74 3.83 -12.68 -6.41
N GLU A 75 4.84 -13.04 -5.63
CA GLU A 75 5.44 -14.38 -5.60
C GLU A 75 5.29 -14.99 -4.20
N MET A 76 4.98 -16.27 -4.13
CA MET A 76 4.94 -17.02 -2.87
C MET A 76 6.28 -17.71 -2.65
N LEU A 77 6.92 -17.42 -1.53
CA LEU A 77 8.17 -18.05 -1.12
C LEU A 77 7.85 -19.19 -0.16
N GLU A 78 7.99 -20.43 -0.65
CA GLU A 78 7.76 -21.64 0.15
C GLU A 78 8.96 -21.94 1.05
N THR A 79 8.67 -22.36 2.29
CA THR A 79 9.70 -22.58 3.31
C THR A 79 9.41 -23.84 4.13
N ASP A 80 10.44 -24.60 4.49
CA ASP A 80 10.27 -25.89 5.20
C ASP A 80 9.72 -25.76 6.63
N GLY A 81 9.67 -24.54 7.15
CA GLY A 81 9.22 -24.19 8.49
C GLY A 81 9.26 -22.69 8.66
N ASN A 82 9.46 -22.23 9.89
CA ASN A 82 9.52 -20.79 10.19
C ASN A 82 10.68 -20.13 9.41
N PRO A 83 10.45 -19.24 8.45
CA PRO A 83 11.54 -18.72 7.64
C PRO A 83 12.12 -17.41 8.16
N LEU A 84 13.46 -17.41 8.13
CA LEU A 84 14.48 -16.37 8.13
C LEU A 84 14.03 -14.91 8.42
N VAL A 85 14.49 -14.41 9.57
CA VAL A 85 14.71 -12.97 9.81
C VAL A 85 15.88 -12.44 8.99
#